data_AF-A0A1R1MJ86-F1
#
_entry.id   AF-A0A1R1MJ86-F1
#
_cell.length_a   1.000
_cell.length_b   1.000
_cell.length_c   1.000
_cell.angle_alpha   90.00
_cell.angle_beta   90.00
_cell.angle_gamma   90.00
#
_symmetry.space_group_name_H-M   'P 1'
#
loop_
_entity.id
_entity.type
_entity.pdbx_description
1 polymer ?
#
loop_
_entity_poly.entity_id
_entity_poly.type
_entity_poly.pdbx_seq_one_letter_code
_entity_poly.pdbx_strand_id
1 'polypeptide(L)'
;MGCSPGGYPISQAYTKYRTLPKNTGHCGHCIVCKGFGFSKKSISWQGMVFFSDLNIAFFPVFTIKGTKWITTTRTLNEIGIDNGEAPRDDKIKTKNGNEGHLNLGWLYLEVEGEHSLNNDNLNNFNFNSFKLNADDIIIVPESLFSQIVNSNLEMRTSVSIDPITGAAKEGALFTSEAIPRGTIFYGTIRVFDKKEFEDIENSLKPLPKADELKQALNNSKHFYETLGIGGMTTRGFGRLVINISDPEAKNASSNNDGGERNEQPET
;
A
#
# COMPACT_ATOMS: atom_id res chain seq x y z
N MET A 1 34.53 -12.12 22.46
CA MET A 1 33.21 -12.80 22.38
C MET A 1 32.74 -12.67 20.94
N GLY A 2 32.88 -13.73 20.14
CA GLY A 2 32.53 -13.72 18.72
C GLY A 2 31.03 -13.98 18.54
N CYS A 3 30.38 -13.17 17.70
CA CYS A 3 29.01 -13.41 17.28
C CYS A 3 29.01 -14.43 16.14
N SER A 4 28.42 -15.59 16.40
CA SER A 4 28.12 -16.61 15.41
C SER A 4 27.04 -16.11 14.44
N PRO A 5 27.20 -16.25 13.11
CA PRO A 5 26.17 -15.89 12.16
C PRO A 5 25.16 -17.03 12.06
N GLY A 6 24.02 -16.89 12.74
CA GLY A 6 22.86 -17.75 12.55
C GLY A 6 22.34 -17.62 11.11
N GLY A 7 22.51 -18.68 10.34
CA GLY A 7 22.12 -18.76 8.94
C GLY A 7 20.61 -18.85 8.77
N TYR A 8 20.02 -17.80 8.22
CA TYR A 8 18.78 -17.93 7.45
C TYR A 8 19.13 -18.53 6.08
N PRO A 9 18.34 -19.49 5.56
CA PRO A 9 18.59 -20.04 4.23
C PRO A 9 18.30 -18.97 3.19
N ILE A 10 19.36 -18.27 2.77
CA ILE A 10 19.35 -17.43 1.57
C ILE A 10 19.13 -18.39 0.41
N SER A 11 18.03 -18.26 -0.34
CA SER A 11 17.78 -19.13 -1.49
C SER A 11 18.98 -19.07 -2.45
N GLN A 12 19.32 -20.18 -3.09
CA GLN A 12 20.49 -20.29 -3.98
C GLN A 12 20.52 -19.21 -5.09
N ALA A 13 19.37 -18.60 -5.41
CA ALA A 13 19.26 -17.48 -6.34
C ALA A 13 20.04 -16.22 -5.86
N TYR A 14 20.13 -15.96 -4.56
CA TYR A 14 20.78 -14.77 -4.02
C TYR A 14 22.32 -14.88 -4.00
N THR A 15 22.87 -16.08 -3.86
CA THR A 15 24.31 -16.29 -3.70
C THR A 15 25.09 -16.00 -4.98
N LYS A 16 24.44 -16.10 -6.15
CA LYS A 16 25.09 -15.92 -7.46
C LYS A 16 25.49 -14.46 -7.77
N TYR A 17 25.06 -13.49 -6.96
CA TYR A 17 25.23 -12.05 -7.24
C TYR A 17 26.27 -11.33 -6.37
N ARG A 18 27.03 -12.05 -5.53
CA ARG A 18 27.82 -11.45 -4.43
C ARG A 18 29.25 -11.02 -4.78
N THR A 19 29.76 -11.33 -5.97
CA THR A 19 31.13 -10.94 -6.37
C THR A 19 31.10 -9.80 -7.38
N LEU A 20 31.05 -8.55 -6.90
CA LEU A 20 31.21 -7.37 -7.76
C LEU A 20 32.33 -6.45 -7.24
N PRO A 21 33.16 -5.89 -8.13
CA PRO A 21 34.27 -5.02 -7.77
C PRO A 21 33.81 -3.69 -7.17
N LYS A 22 34.67 -3.11 -6.32
CA LYS A 22 34.45 -2.01 -5.36
C LYS A 22 34.03 -0.64 -5.92
N ASN A 23 33.44 -0.52 -7.11
CA ASN A 23 33.06 0.80 -7.63
C ASN A 23 31.93 0.79 -8.67
N THR A 24 30.77 0.21 -8.35
CA THR A 24 29.67 0.17 -9.33
C THR A 24 28.33 0.36 -8.65
N GLY A 25 27.53 1.32 -9.14
CA GLY A 25 26.13 1.48 -8.77
C GLY A 25 25.28 0.25 -9.16
N HIS A 26 24.30 0.42 -10.04
CA HIS A 26 23.50 -0.73 -10.50
C HIS A 26 24.38 -1.84 -11.11
N CYS A 27 24.24 -3.09 -10.67
CA CYS A 27 25.03 -4.20 -11.21
C CYS A 27 24.58 -4.61 -12.64
N GLY A 28 23.31 -4.36 -12.99
CA GLY A 28 22.74 -4.61 -14.32
C GLY A 28 22.26 -6.05 -14.56
N HIS A 29 22.51 -6.97 -13.62
CA HIS A 29 22.21 -8.40 -13.80
C HIS A 29 21.37 -9.02 -12.66
N CYS A 30 21.22 -8.36 -11.51
CA CYS A 30 20.37 -8.87 -10.43
C CYS A 30 18.88 -8.58 -10.69
N ILE A 31 18.02 -9.32 -9.99
CA ILE A 31 16.55 -9.16 -10.07
C ILE A 31 16.09 -7.72 -9.82
N VAL A 32 16.77 -6.98 -8.94
CA VAL A 32 16.45 -5.57 -8.66
C VAL A 32 16.72 -4.71 -9.90
N CYS A 33 17.90 -4.83 -10.52
CA CYS A 33 18.22 -4.07 -11.74
C CYS A 33 17.29 -4.44 -12.91
N LYS A 34 16.92 -5.72 -13.06
CA LYS A 34 16.01 -6.15 -14.13
C LYS A 34 14.56 -5.74 -13.87
N GLY A 35 14.12 -5.85 -12.62
CA GLY A 35 12.78 -5.47 -12.19
C GLY A 35 12.54 -3.96 -12.24
N PHE A 36 13.42 -3.15 -11.66
CA PHE A 36 13.24 -1.71 -11.55
C PHE A 36 13.91 -0.89 -12.66
N GLY A 37 14.77 -1.52 -13.46
CA GLY A 37 15.55 -0.84 -14.50
C GLY A 37 16.92 -0.38 -14.02
N PHE A 38 17.78 -0.04 -14.98
CA PHE A 38 19.10 0.54 -14.72
C PHE A 38 19.61 1.33 -15.92
N SER A 39 20.55 2.24 -15.67
CA SER A 39 21.29 2.95 -16.72
C SER A 39 22.79 2.88 -16.44
N LYS A 40 23.57 2.53 -17.46
CA LYS A 40 25.03 2.48 -17.48
C LYS A 40 25.55 3.15 -18.76
N LYS A 41 26.86 3.44 -18.79
CA LYS A 41 27.51 4.11 -19.93
C LYS A 41 27.23 3.49 -21.30
N SER A 42 27.09 2.16 -21.37
CA SER A 42 26.96 1.42 -22.62
C SER A 42 25.60 0.74 -22.80
N ILE A 43 24.75 0.73 -21.78
CA ILE A 43 23.49 -0.03 -21.79
C ILE A 43 22.50 0.56 -20.79
N SER A 44 21.24 0.66 -21.22
CA SER A 44 20.11 1.01 -20.36
C SER A 44 19.01 -0.02 -20.49
N TRP A 45 18.33 -0.32 -19.39
CA TRP A 45 17.21 -1.24 -19.34
C TRP A 45 16.01 -0.57 -18.69
N GLN A 46 14.87 -0.61 -19.39
CA GLN A 46 13.59 -0.23 -18.80
C GLN A 46 13.09 -1.38 -17.94
N GLY A 47 12.81 -1.10 -16.67
CA GLY A 47 12.29 -2.06 -15.71
C GLY A 47 11.05 -2.82 -16.18
N MET A 48 10.77 -3.91 -15.48
CA MET A 48 9.63 -4.79 -15.68
C MET A 48 8.52 -4.54 -14.66
N VAL A 49 8.82 -3.86 -13.55
CA VAL A 49 7.85 -3.57 -12.47
C VAL A 49 7.49 -2.09 -12.47
N PHE A 50 6.20 -1.80 -12.43
CA PHE A 50 5.66 -0.44 -12.43
C PHE A 50 4.68 -0.31 -11.27
N PHE A 51 4.85 0.74 -10.48
CA PHE A 51 3.97 1.11 -9.38
C PHE A 51 3.13 2.31 -9.84
N SER A 52 1.82 2.25 -9.63
CA SER A 52 1.02 3.46 -9.71
C SER A 52 1.26 4.34 -8.48
N ASP A 53 0.79 5.58 -8.57
CA ASP A 53 0.60 6.38 -7.37
C ASP A 53 -0.34 5.66 -6.39
N LEU A 54 -0.14 5.93 -5.11
CA LEU A 54 -0.99 5.44 -4.03
C LEU A 54 -2.06 6.48 -3.73
N ASN A 55 -3.32 6.08 -3.88
CA ASN A 55 -4.48 6.90 -3.54
C ASN A 55 -5.00 6.51 -2.15
N ILE A 56 -5.62 7.45 -1.44
CA ILE A 56 -6.22 7.18 -0.14
C ILE A 56 -7.52 6.41 -0.36
N ALA A 57 -7.61 5.18 0.16
CA ALA A 57 -8.83 4.37 0.17
C ALA A 57 -9.73 4.75 1.35
N PHE A 58 -9.10 4.91 2.51
CA PHE A 58 -9.77 5.23 3.77
C PHE A 58 -8.87 6.12 4.62
N PHE A 59 -9.43 7.22 5.12
CA PHE A 59 -8.70 8.18 5.94
C PHE A 59 -9.30 8.25 7.36
N PRO A 60 -8.50 8.05 8.43
CA PRO A 60 -9.00 8.11 9.80
C PRO A 60 -9.27 9.55 10.23
N VAL A 61 -10.42 9.77 10.84
CA VAL A 61 -10.86 11.06 11.39
C VAL A 61 -11.38 10.83 12.80
N PHE A 62 -10.99 11.69 13.73
CA PHE A 62 -11.51 11.63 15.10
C PHE A 62 -12.90 12.24 15.17
N THR A 63 -13.83 11.49 15.78
CA THR A 63 -15.23 11.91 15.99
C THR A 63 -15.61 11.77 17.46
N ILE A 64 -16.76 12.31 17.86
CA ILE A 64 -17.36 12.11 19.19
C ILE A 64 -17.71 10.63 19.46
N LYS A 65 -17.74 9.77 18.44
CA LYS A 65 -17.98 8.32 18.53
C LYS A 65 -16.70 7.50 18.36
N GLY A 66 -15.53 8.12 18.56
CA GLY A 66 -14.22 7.50 18.34
C GLY A 66 -13.69 7.74 16.92
N THR A 67 -12.59 7.09 16.58
CA THR A 67 -12.00 7.20 15.23
C THR A 67 -12.87 6.49 14.21
N LYS A 68 -13.20 7.19 13.13
CA LYS A 68 -13.93 6.67 11.98
C LYS A 68 -13.10 6.86 10.72
N TRP A 69 -13.36 6.07 9.69
CA TRP A 69 -12.64 6.12 8.42
C TRP A 69 -13.54 6.68 7.34
N ILE A 70 -13.14 7.82 6.80
CA ILE A 70 -13.85 8.43 5.69
C ILE A 70 -13.40 7.84 4.35
N THR A 71 -14.33 7.73 3.43
CA THR A 71 -14.11 7.33 2.03
C THR A 71 -15.19 7.99 1.16
N THR A 72 -15.12 7.81 -0.16
CA THR A 72 -16.15 8.28 -1.09
C THR A 72 -16.71 7.11 -1.89
N THR A 73 -17.93 7.25 -2.40
CA THR A 73 -18.53 6.24 -3.28
C THR A 73 -17.65 5.97 -4.50
N ARG A 74 -16.99 7.00 -5.05
CA ARG A 74 -16.06 6.84 -6.17
C ARG A 74 -14.87 5.95 -5.79
N THR A 75 -14.21 6.24 -4.67
CA THR A 75 -13.08 5.45 -4.20
C THR A 75 -13.47 3.99 -3.94
N LEU A 76 -14.64 3.75 -3.34
CA LEU A 76 -15.18 2.40 -3.13
C LEU A 76 -15.39 1.66 -4.45
N ASN A 77 -15.98 2.31 -5.46
CA ASN A 77 -16.16 1.72 -6.78
C ASN A 77 -14.82 1.40 -7.47
N GLU A 78 -13.82 2.28 -7.36
CA GLU A 78 -12.49 2.07 -7.93
C GLU A 78 -11.75 0.87 -7.30
N ILE A 79 -12.01 0.56 -6.03
CA ILE A 79 -11.48 -0.62 -5.35
C ILE A 79 -12.41 -1.84 -5.43
N GLY A 80 -13.46 -1.77 -6.25
CA GLY A 80 -14.37 -2.89 -6.55
C GLY A 80 -15.41 -3.18 -5.46
N ILE A 81 -15.75 -2.20 -4.64
CA ILE A 81 -16.79 -2.30 -3.60
C ILE A 81 -17.98 -1.45 -4.01
N ASP A 82 -19.09 -2.10 -4.34
CA ASP A 82 -20.36 -1.41 -4.57
C ASP A 82 -20.96 -0.96 -3.24
N ASN A 83 -21.38 0.29 -3.19
CA ASN A 83 -21.92 0.94 -2.00
C ASN A 83 -23.14 1.84 -2.27
N GLY A 84 -23.81 1.65 -3.41
CA GLY A 84 -24.98 2.45 -3.77
C GLY A 84 -24.66 3.94 -3.98
N GLU A 85 -25.65 4.81 -3.78
CA GLU A 85 -25.54 6.22 -4.14
C GLU A 85 -24.67 7.04 -3.17
N ALA A 86 -23.94 8.00 -3.73
CA ALA A 86 -23.20 9.00 -2.95
C ALA A 86 -24.14 9.87 -2.11
N PRO A 87 -23.68 10.37 -0.95
CA PRO A 87 -24.45 11.34 -0.19
C PRO A 87 -24.55 12.69 -0.91
N ARG A 88 -25.54 13.50 -0.54
CA ARG A 88 -25.62 14.92 -0.95
C ARG A 88 -24.40 15.72 -0.46
N ASP A 89 -24.05 16.78 -1.18
CA ASP A 89 -22.82 17.57 -1.01
C ASP A 89 -22.53 18.08 0.41
N ASP A 90 -23.54 18.26 1.26
CA ASP A 90 -23.44 18.77 2.63
C ASP A 90 -23.74 17.70 3.71
N LYS A 91 -23.89 16.43 3.31
CA LYS A 91 -24.31 15.33 4.19
C LYS A 91 -23.38 14.13 4.09
N ILE A 92 -23.52 13.20 5.02
CA ILE A 92 -22.72 11.97 5.08
C ILE A 92 -23.63 10.75 5.26
N LYS A 93 -23.08 9.57 4.96
CA LYS A 93 -23.70 8.28 5.29
C LYS A 93 -22.83 7.49 6.26
N THR A 94 -23.46 6.91 7.27
CA THR A 94 -22.83 6.06 8.29
C THR A 94 -23.39 4.65 8.17
N LYS A 95 -22.96 3.71 9.03
CA LYS A 95 -23.53 2.36 8.99
C LYS A 95 -24.96 2.28 9.52
N ASN A 96 -25.32 3.05 10.56
CA ASN A 96 -26.67 3.01 11.15
C ASN A 96 -27.61 4.06 10.54
N GLY A 97 -27.07 5.15 10.02
CA GLY A 97 -27.83 6.23 9.38
C GLY A 97 -28.73 7.06 10.31
N ASN A 98 -28.73 6.81 11.62
CA ASN A 98 -29.67 7.39 12.59
C ASN A 98 -29.01 8.29 13.64
N GLU A 99 -27.72 8.60 13.49
CA GLU A 99 -26.97 9.44 14.43
C GLU A 99 -27.42 10.90 14.41
N GLY A 100 -28.16 11.33 13.37
CA GLY A 100 -28.61 12.70 13.16
C GLY A 100 -27.48 13.59 12.64
N HIS A 101 -26.43 13.80 13.43
CA HIS A 101 -25.24 14.55 13.02
C HIS A 101 -23.97 13.91 13.59
N LEU A 102 -22.85 14.09 12.91
CA LEU A 102 -21.54 13.62 13.36
C LEU A 102 -20.45 14.63 12.99
N ASN A 103 -19.45 14.78 13.85
CA ASN A 103 -18.31 15.62 13.56
C ASN A 103 -17.23 14.86 12.78
N LEU A 104 -16.63 15.53 11.80
CA LEU A 104 -15.44 15.10 11.07
C LEU A 104 -14.36 16.17 11.22
N GLY A 105 -13.55 16.05 12.27
CA GLY A 105 -12.71 17.15 12.73
C GLY A 105 -13.57 18.30 13.23
N TRP A 106 -13.42 19.48 12.62
CA TRP A 106 -14.17 20.70 12.96
C TRP A 106 -15.51 20.83 12.22
N LEU A 107 -15.76 20.01 11.19
CA LEU A 107 -17.03 20.00 10.46
C LEU A 107 -18.08 19.20 11.24
N TYR A 108 -19.31 19.71 11.32
CA TYR A 108 -20.45 19.01 11.93
C TYR A 108 -21.53 18.81 10.87
N LEU A 109 -21.66 17.58 10.40
CA LEU A 109 -22.44 17.25 9.20
C LEU A 109 -23.65 16.40 9.55
N GLU A 110 -24.75 16.60 8.83
CA GLU A 110 -25.97 15.80 8.95
C GLU A 110 -25.73 14.39 8.38
N VAL A 111 -26.21 13.38 9.09
CA VAL A 111 -26.26 12.00 8.60
C VAL A 111 -27.58 11.79 7.89
N GLU A 112 -27.56 11.58 6.58
CA GLU A 112 -28.79 11.46 5.79
C GLU A 112 -29.30 10.03 5.62
N GLY A 113 -28.49 9.03 5.98
CA GLY A 113 -28.89 7.64 5.92
C GLY A 113 -27.75 6.66 6.10
N GLU A 114 -28.09 5.39 5.97
CA GLU A 114 -27.15 4.28 6.09
C GLU A 114 -26.42 3.98 4.77
N HIS A 115 -25.26 3.36 4.87
CA HIS A 115 -24.54 2.78 3.74
C HIS A 115 -24.61 1.24 3.74
N SER A 116 -24.48 0.63 2.55
CA SER A 116 -24.67 -0.81 2.37
C SER A 116 -23.45 -1.66 2.73
N LEU A 117 -22.28 -1.05 3.00
CA LEU A 117 -21.07 -1.81 3.36
C LEU A 117 -21.31 -2.78 4.51
N ASN A 118 -20.77 -3.98 4.35
CA ASN A 118 -20.68 -5.00 5.38
C ASN A 118 -19.22 -5.46 5.56
N ASN A 119 -18.96 -6.25 6.60
CA ASN A 119 -17.60 -6.70 6.89
C ASN A 119 -17.04 -7.64 5.81
N ASP A 120 -17.89 -8.31 5.02
CA ASP A 120 -17.44 -9.16 3.92
C ASP A 120 -16.85 -8.36 2.77
N ASN A 121 -17.42 -7.19 2.47
CA ASN A 121 -16.86 -6.23 1.52
C ASN A 121 -15.45 -5.78 1.94
N LEU A 122 -15.15 -5.81 3.24
CA LEU A 122 -13.92 -5.28 3.82
C LEU A 122 -12.88 -6.35 4.17
N ASN A 123 -13.11 -7.61 3.79
CA ASN A 123 -12.22 -8.72 4.16
C ASN A 123 -10.76 -8.54 3.66
N ASN A 124 -10.55 -7.79 2.57
CA ASN A 124 -9.20 -7.50 2.05
C ASN A 124 -8.45 -6.42 2.88
N PHE A 125 -9.12 -5.72 3.81
CA PHE A 125 -8.57 -4.64 4.63
C PHE A 125 -8.26 -5.12 6.07
N ASN A 126 -7.54 -6.24 6.16
CA ASN A 126 -7.03 -6.78 7.41
C ASN A 126 -5.49 -6.65 7.45
N PHE A 127 -4.98 -5.96 8.45
CA PHE A 127 -3.58 -5.58 8.60
C PHE A 127 -3.05 -5.99 9.98
N ASN A 128 -2.47 -7.19 10.07
CA ASN A 128 -1.94 -7.76 11.30
C ASN A 128 -2.99 -7.75 12.44
N SER A 129 -2.86 -6.83 13.40
CA SER A 129 -3.78 -6.69 14.54
C SER A 129 -4.95 -5.72 14.29
N PHE A 130 -5.01 -5.08 13.12
CA PHE A 130 -6.02 -4.10 12.77
C PHE A 130 -6.94 -4.63 11.66
N LYS A 131 -8.25 -4.61 11.89
CA LYS A 131 -9.27 -4.95 10.90
C LYS A 131 -10.21 -3.76 10.76
N LEU A 132 -10.45 -3.33 9.53
CA LEU A 132 -11.45 -2.30 9.25
C LEU A 132 -12.86 -2.92 9.32
N ASN A 133 -13.75 -2.29 10.10
CA ASN A 133 -15.15 -2.73 10.22
C ASN A 133 -16.09 -1.75 9.52
N ALA A 134 -17.20 -2.25 9.01
CA ALA A 134 -18.19 -1.43 8.33
C ALA A 134 -18.80 -0.36 9.26
N ASP A 135 -18.95 -0.65 10.55
CA ASP A 135 -19.46 0.30 11.57
C ASP A 135 -18.56 1.51 11.78
N ASP A 136 -17.30 1.42 11.33
CA ASP A 136 -16.30 2.47 11.47
C ASP A 136 -16.16 3.33 10.21
N ILE A 137 -16.90 3.02 9.14
CA ILE A 137 -16.81 3.75 7.87
C ILE A 137 -17.84 4.87 7.81
N ILE A 138 -17.45 5.96 7.18
CA ILE A 138 -18.31 7.08 6.82
C ILE A 138 -18.09 7.37 5.34
N ILE A 139 -19.15 7.39 4.56
CA ILE A 139 -19.07 7.89 3.19
C ILE A 139 -19.37 9.38 3.20
N VAL A 140 -18.44 10.13 2.63
CA VAL A 140 -18.53 11.57 2.46
C VAL A 140 -18.69 11.93 0.97
N PRO A 141 -19.22 13.12 0.67
CA PRO A 141 -19.26 13.62 -0.70
C PRO A 141 -17.85 13.86 -1.23
N GLU A 142 -17.67 13.68 -2.54
CA GLU A 142 -16.38 13.89 -3.21
C GLU A 142 -15.85 15.32 -3.00
N SER A 143 -16.77 16.29 -2.99
CA SER A 143 -16.48 17.72 -2.78
C SER A 143 -15.89 18.02 -1.41
N LEU A 144 -16.25 17.26 -0.37
CA LEU A 144 -15.78 17.46 1.00
C LEU A 144 -14.55 16.63 1.35
N PHE A 145 -14.27 15.56 0.62
CA PHE A 145 -13.21 14.60 0.98
C PHE A 145 -11.85 15.28 1.17
N SER A 146 -11.41 16.08 0.19
CA SER A 146 -10.11 16.77 0.26
C SER A 146 -10.02 17.76 1.42
N GLN A 147 -11.11 18.50 1.69
CA GLN A 147 -11.17 19.46 2.79
C GLN A 147 -11.08 18.75 4.15
N ILE A 148 -11.75 17.60 4.30
CA ILE A 148 -11.69 16.82 5.53
C ILE A 148 -10.28 16.24 5.71
N VAL A 149 -9.68 15.66 4.67
CA VAL A 149 -8.31 15.12 4.73
C VAL A 149 -7.31 16.21 5.13
N ASN A 150 -7.30 17.34 4.43
CA ASN A 150 -6.37 18.45 4.71
C ASN A 150 -6.55 19.03 6.12
N SER A 151 -7.78 19.04 6.63
CA SER A 151 -8.07 19.55 7.99
C SER A 151 -7.67 18.58 9.11
N ASN A 152 -7.33 17.33 8.79
CA ASN A 152 -7.08 16.27 9.77
C ASN A 152 -5.70 15.62 9.59
N LEU A 153 -4.77 16.24 8.85
CA LEU A 153 -3.36 15.84 8.83
C LEU A 153 -2.70 16.13 10.19
N GLU A 154 -1.71 15.31 10.56
CA GLU A 154 -0.93 15.54 11.77
C GLU A 154 0.10 16.64 11.53
N MET A 155 -0.13 17.80 12.14
CA MET A 155 0.82 18.91 12.17
C MET A 155 1.77 18.78 13.36
N ARG A 156 3.08 18.73 13.09
CA ARG A 156 4.10 18.66 14.15
C ARG A 156 5.15 19.75 13.97
N THR A 157 5.38 20.51 15.04
CA THR A 157 6.45 21.50 15.12
C THR A 157 7.65 20.90 15.85
N SER A 158 8.83 20.99 15.24
CA SER A 158 10.10 20.52 15.78
C SER A 158 11.11 21.66 15.88
N VAL A 159 11.96 21.61 16.90
CA VAL A 159 13.05 22.58 17.10
C VAL A 159 14.38 21.84 17.29
N SER A 160 15.47 22.43 16.81
CA SER A 160 16.82 21.97 17.19
C SER A 160 17.34 22.77 18.37
N ILE A 161 17.74 22.08 19.43
CA ILE A 161 18.27 22.69 20.65
C ILE A 161 19.81 22.71 20.60
N ASP A 162 20.41 23.80 21.04
CA ASP A 162 21.85 23.87 21.29
C ASP A 162 22.17 23.16 22.62
N PRO A 163 22.99 22.09 22.60
CA PRO A 163 23.30 21.34 23.82
C PRO A 163 24.11 22.13 24.85
N ILE A 164 24.79 23.23 24.44
CA ILE A 164 25.60 24.05 25.35
C ILE A 164 24.71 25.04 26.10
N THR A 165 23.84 25.75 25.39
CA THR A 165 23.01 26.83 25.96
C THR A 165 21.63 26.37 26.41
N GLY A 166 21.15 25.21 25.93
CA GLY A 166 19.78 24.73 26.15
C GLY A 166 18.71 25.51 25.39
N ALA A 167 19.09 26.53 24.61
CA ALA A 167 18.19 27.34 23.83
C ALA A 167 17.93 26.75 22.44
N ALA A 168 16.85 27.20 21.79
CA ALA A 168 16.61 26.89 20.38
C ALA A 168 17.71 27.49 19.50
N LYS A 169 18.22 26.71 18.54
CA LYS A 169 19.11 27.24 17.51
C LYS A 169 18.36 28.18 16.58
N GLU A 170 18.99 29.29 16.25
CA GLU A 170 18.43 30.27 15.31
C GLU A 170 18.11 29.61 13.96
N GLY A 171 16.92 29.89 13.42
CA GLY A 171 16.44 29.34 12.15
C GLY A 171 16.09 27.84 12.16
N ALA A 172 16.14 27.16 13.32
CA ALA A 172 15.95 25.71 13.41
C ALA A 172 14.57 25.29 13.94
N LEU A 173 13.53 26.07 13.64
CA LEU A 173 12.13 25.77 13.90
C LEU A 173 11.45 25.31 12.60
N PHE A 174 10.90 24.11 12.61
CA PHE A 174 10.31 23.48 11.43
C PHE A 174 8.93 22.93 11.74
N THR A 175 7.99 23.11 10.82
CA THR A 175 6.68 22.46 10.85
C THR A 175 6.60 21.44 9.73
N SER A 176 6.11 20.26 10.03
CA SER A 176 5.88 19.20 9.06
C SER A 176 4.47 18.63 9.20
N GLU A 177 3.85 18.35 8.07
CA GLU A 177 2.61 17.57 7.98
C GLU A 177 2.95 16.08 7.85
N ALA A 178 2.14 15.26 8.50
CA ALA A 178 2.19 13.81 8.37
C ALA A 178 0.78 13.24 8.17
N ILE A 179 0.70 12.20 7.35
CA ILE A 179 -0.54 11.45 7.18
C ILE A 179 -0.76 10.59 8.43
N PRO A 180 -1.94 10.65 9.08
CA PRO A 180 -2.19 9.94 10.32
C PRO A 180 -2.04 8.42 10.18
N ARG A 181 -1.62 7.78 11.28
CA ARG A 181 -1.60 6.32 11.38
C ARG A 181 -3.02 5.77 11.17
N GLY A 182 -3.12 4.69 10.41
CA GLY A 182 -4.41 4.05 10.09
C GLY A 182 -5.00 4.52 8.76
N THR A 183 -4.37 5.48 8.07
CA THR A 183 -4.69 5.75 6.66
C THR A 183 -4.39 4.53 5.82
N ILE A 184 -5.38 4.10 5.04
CA ILE A 184 -5.27 2.98 4.13
C ILE A 184 -5.13 3.54 2.72
N PHE A 185 -4.10 3.10 2.02
CA PHE A 185 -3.86 3.43 0.62
C PHE A 185 -4.17 2.24 -0.29
N TYR A 186 -4.50 2.53 -1.54
CA TYR A 186 -4.59 1.56 -2.62
C TYR A 186 -3.80 2.03 -3.83
N GLY A 187 -3.35 1.07 -4.63
CA GLY A 187 -2.62 1.29 -5.86
C GLY A 187 -2.40 -0.03 -6.58
N THR A 188 -1.80 0.03 -7.76
CA THR A 188 -1.57 -1.14 -8.62
C THR A 188 -0.08 -1.33 -8.87
N ILE A 189 0.34 -2.59 -8.87
CA ILE A 189 1.68 -2.99 -9.32
C ILE A 189 1.48 -3.78 -10.62
N ARG A 190 2.11 -3.33 -11.69
CA ARG A 190 2.10 -4.01 -12.98
C ARG A 190 3.46 -4.66 -13.21
N VAL A 191 3.45 -5.93 -13.58
CA VAL A 191 4.65 -6.67 -13.94
C VAL A 191 4.56 -7.03 -15.42
N PHE A 192 5.47 -6.48 -16.23
CA PHE A 192 5.57 -6.79 -17.65
C PHE A 192 6.52 -7.97 -17.83
N ASP A 193 5.99 -9.07 -18.35
CA ASP A 193 6.84 -10.15 -18.80
C ASP A 193 7.54 -9.71 -20.09
N LYS A 194 8.88 -9.67 -20.03
CA LYS A 194 9.73 -9.28 -21.15
C LYS A 194 10.58 -10.46 -21.65
N LYS A 195 10.23 -11.69 -21.29
CA LYS A 195 10.99 -12.88 -21.66
C LYS A 195 11.15 -13.04 -23.18
N GLU A 196 10.14 -12.65 -23.96
CA GLU A 196 10.22 -12.66 -25.43
C GLU A 196 11.29 -11.71 -26.00
N PHE A 197 11.76 -10.73 -25.22
CA PHE A 197 12.84 -9.81 -25.61
C PHE A 197 14.23 -10.30 -25.16
N GLU A 198 14.32 -11.48 -24.54
CA GLU A 198 15.56 -12.02 -23.98
C GLU A 198 16.63 -12.25 -25.05
N ASP A 199 16.24 -12.61 -26.28
CA ASP A 199 17.15 -12.86 -27.40
C ASP A 199 17.66 -11.61 -28.12
N ILE A 200 17.10 -10.44 -27.82
CA ILE A 200 17.50 -9.17 -28.48
C ILE A 200 18.86 -8.70 -27.99
N GLU A 201 19.20 -8.93 -26.72
CA GLU A 201 20.47 -8.51 -26.16
C GLU A 201 21.02 -9.53 -25.15
N ASN A 202 22.06 -10.26 -25.54
CA ASN A 202 22.68 -11.30 -24.71
C ASN A 202 23.22 -10.77 -23.37
N SER A 203 23.56 -9.47 -23.29
CA SER A 203 23.98 -8.80 -22.06
C SER A 203 22.87 -8.71 -20.99
N LEU A 204 21.61 -8.91 -21.40
CA LEU A 204 20.45 -8.82 -20.52
C LEU A 204 20.04 -10.15 -19.91
N LYS A 205 20.55 -11.28 -20.41
CA LYS A 205 20.19 -12.63 -19.96
C LYS A 205 20.80 -12.97 -18.59
N PRO A 206 20.11 -13.77 -17.74
CA PRO A 206 18.71 -14.16 -17.88
C PRO A 206 17.77 -13.04 -17.41
N LEU A 207 16.59 -12.93 -18.03
CA LEU A 207 15.51 -12.09 -17.53
C LEU A 207 14.66 -12.83 -16.48
N PRO A 208 14.26 -12.19 -15.38
CA PRO A 208 13.42 -12.82 -14.38
C PRO A 208 12.00 -13.04 -14.93
N LYS A 209 11.35 -14.12 -14.52
CA LYS A 209 9.94 -14.35 -14.85
C LYS A 209 9.04 -13.40 -14.05
N ALA A 210 7.83 -13.15 -14.54
CA ALA A 210 6.85 -12.33 -13.83
C ALA A 210 6.59 -12.87 -12.41
N ASP A 211 6.47 -14.18 -12.23
CA ASP A 211 6.27 -14.80 -10.92
C ASP A 211 7.44 -14.61 -9.96
N GLU A 212 8.68 -14.61 -10.47
CA GLU A 212 9.87 -14.35 -9.64
C GLU A 212 9.86 -12.91 -9.12
N LEU A 213 9.42 -11.95 -9.94
CA LEU A 213 9.23 -10.55 -9.54
C LEU A 213 8.08 -10.42 -8.53
N LYS A 214 6.92 -11.05 -8.78
CA LYS A 214 5.80 -11.09 -7.83
C LYS A 214 6.23 -11.66 -6.47
N GLN A 215 7.01 -12.75 -6.48
CA GLN A 215 7.54 -13.37 -5.26
C GLN A 215 8.55 -12.45 -4.56
N ALA A 216 9.44 -11.79 -5.29
CA ALA A 216 10.39 -10.84 -4.70
C ALA A 216 9.68 -9.63 -4.04
N LEU A 217 8.61 -9.12 -4.66
CA LEU A 217 7.77 -8.07 -4.09
C LEU A 217 7.08 -8.54 -2.81
N ASN A 218 6.47 -9.73 -2.83
CA ASN A 218 5.84 -10.31 -1.65
C ASN A 218 6.85 -10.55 -0.50
N ASN A 219 8.03 -11.07 -0.81
CA ASN A 219 9.07 -11.32 0.19
C ASN A 219 9.64 -10.04 0.78
N SER A 220 9.69 -8.94 0.02
CA SER A 220 10.26 -7.67 0.48
C SER A 220 9.28 -6.77 1.25
N LYS A 221 7.98 -7.11 1.26
CA LYS A 221 6.93 -6.27 1.85
C LYS A 221 7.15 -5.93 3.33
N HIS A 222 7.75 -6.83 4.11
CA HIS A 222 8.05 -6.62 5.53
C HIS A 222 9.09 -5.51 5.77
N PHE A 223 9.89 -5.14 4.76
CA PHE A 223 10.81 -4.00 4.88
C PHE A 223 10.07 -2.66 4.97
N TYR A 224 8.83 -2.55 4.50
CA TYR A 224 8.04 -1.34 4.68
C TYR A 224 7.68 -1.10 6.16
N GLU A 225 7.63 -2.15 6.97
CA GLU A 225 7.37 -2.06 8.41
C GLU A 225 8.61 -1.62 9.20
N THR A 226 9.82 -1.96 8.72
CA THR A 226 11.09 -1.75 9.44
C THR A 226 11.99 -0.65 8.86
N LEU A 227 11.96 -0.44 7.55
CA LEU A 227 12.71 0.63 6.86
C LEU A 227 11.85 1.84 6.55
N GLY A 228 10.54 1.62 6.32
CA GLY A 228 9.58 2.68 6.03
C GLY A 228 9.85 3.37 4.70
N ILE A 229 8.96 4.30 4.35
CA ILE A 229 9.06 5.13 3.14
C ILE A 229 8.92 6.62 3.46
N GLY A 230 9.48 7.46 2.60
CA GLY A 230 9.47 8.91 2.80
C GLY A 230 10.50 9.40 3.81
N GLY A 231 10.25 10.57 4.40
CA GLY A 231 11.17 11.22 5.33
C GLY A 231 10.99 10.76 6.78
N MET A 232 11.93 11.16 7.66
CA MET A 232 11.84 10.99 9.12
C MET A 232 11.65 9.54 9.62
N THR A 233 12.08 8.54 8.84
CA THR A 233 11.94 7.12 9.19
C THR A 233 12.70 6.73 10.47
N THR A 234 13.82 7.41 10.78
CA THR A 234 14.58 7.24 12.04
C THR A 234 13.82 7.71 13.28
N ARG A 235 12.75 8.49 13.10
CA ARG A 235 11.83 8.96 14.16
C ARG A 235 10.50 8.19 14.17
N GLY A 236 10.44 7.08 13.44
CA GLY A 236 9.27 6.19 13.42
C GLY A 236 8.21 6.52 12.38
N PHE A 237 8.45 7.47 11.47
CA PHE A 237 7.50 7.79 10.38
C PHE A 237 7.62 6.83 9.20
N GLY A 238 6.56 6.78 8.38
CA GLY A 238 6.60 6.12 7.08
C GLY A 238 6.50 4.59 7.11
N ARG A 239 6.16 3.98 8.26
CA ARG A 239 5.95 2.53 8.35
C ARG A 239 4.63 2.15 7.70
N LEU A 240 4.64 1.12 6.86
CA LEU A 240 3.44 0.60 6.20
C LEU A 240 3.38 -0.92 6.33
N VAL A 241 2.16 -1.44 6.52
CA VAL A 241 1.84 -2.87 6.33
C VAL A 241 1.30 -3.02 4.91
N ILE A 242 1.89 -3.93 4.13
CA ILE A 242 1.56 -4.08 2.72
C ILE A 242 0.81 -5.40 2.50
N ASN A 243 -0.40 -5.27 1.92
CA ASN A 243 -1.17 -6.39 1.40
C ASN A 243 -1.14 -6.33 -0.13
N ILE A 244 -0.59 -7.36 -0.76
CA ILE A 244 -0.58 -7.51 -2.21
C ILE A 244 -1.59 -8.59 -2.56
N SER A 245 -2.61 -8.24 -3.32
CA SER A 245 -3.59 -9.18 -3.88
C SER A 245 -3.31 -9.39 -5.36
N ASP A 246 -3.20 -10.66 -5.78
CA ASP A 246 -3.15 -11.00 -7.20
C ASP A 246 -4.56 -11.40 -7.68
N PRO A 247 -5.23 -10.57 -8.51
CA PRO A 247 -6.56 -10.89 -9.02
C PRO A 247 -6.56 -12.13 -9.94
N GLU A 248 -5.45 -12.44 -10.62
CA GLU A 248 -5.36 -13.61 -11.51
C GLU A 248 -5.28 -14.92 -10.72
N ALA A 249 -4.64 -14.90 -9.55
CA ALA A 249 -4.50 -16.06 -8.68
C ALA A 249 -5.85 -16.53 -8.09
N LYS A 250 -6.81 -15.61 -7.87
CA LYS A 250 -8.14 -15.95 -7.31
C LYS A 250 -9.00 -16.75 -8.30
N ASN A 251 -8.85 -16.52 -9.61
CA ASN A 251 -9.60 -17.21 -10.65
C ASN A 251 -9.07 -18.61 -10.97
N ALA A 252 -7.80 -18.89 -10.68
CA ALA A 252 -7.22 -20.23 -10.84
C ALA A 252 -7.73 -21.23 -9.78
N SER A 253 -8.05 -20.75 -8.58
CA SER A 253 -8.59 -21.55 -7.47
C SER A 253 -10.07 -21.92 -7.59
N SER A 254 -10.85 -21.25 -8.46
CA SER A 254 -12.28 -21.54 -8.66
C SER A 254 -12.58 -22.55 -9.77
N ASN A 255 -11.57 -22.97 -10.56
CA ASN A 255 -11.76 -23.88 -11.70
C ASN A 255 -11.39 -25.35 -11.41
N ASN A 256 -11.11 -25.71 -10.15
CA ASN A 256 -10.68 -27.06 -9.76
C ASN A 256 -11.71 -27.84 -8.92
N ASP A 257 -13.00 -27.50 -9.00
CA ASP A 257 -14.06 -28.34 -8.42
C ASP A 257 -14.80 -29.15 -9.50
N GLY A 258 -14.40 -30.42 -9.60
CA GLY A 258 -15.31 -31.58 -9.73
C GLY A 258 -16.21 -31.71 -10.96
N GLY A 259 -15.67 -32.19 -12.08
CA GLY A 259 -16.46 -32.84 -13.13
C GLY A 259 -16.33 -34.37 -13.06
N GLU A 260 -17.10 -35.02 -12.18
CA GLU A 260 -17.30 -36.49 -12.25
C GLU A 260 -18.07 -36.82 -13.53
N ARG A 261 -17.42 -37.57 -14.44
CA ARG A 261 -18.07 -38.17 -15.61
C ARG A 261 -18.83 -39.42 -15.15
N ASN A 262 -20.16 -39.34 -15.15
CA ASN A 262 -21.02 -40.51 -15.08
C ASN A 262 -21.07 -41.18 -16.46
N GLU A 263 -20.41 -42.34 -16.59
CA GLU A 263 -20.68 -43.30 -17.66
C GLU A 263 -22.01 -44.02 -17.34
N GLN A 264 -22.97 -43.94 -18.26
CA GLN A 264 -24.15 -44.84 -18.29
C GLN A 264 -23.96 -45.85 -19.43
N PRO A 265 -24.29 -47.15 -19.22
CA PRO A 265 -24.21 -48.15 -20.26
C PRO A 265 -25.44 -48.09 -21.19
N GLU A 266 -25.19 -48.31 -22.47
CA GLU A 266 -26.19 -48.40 -23.54
C GLU A 266 -27.14 -49.59 -23.34
N THR A 267 -28.42 -49.36 -23.65
CA THR A 267 -29.39 -50.37 -24.12
C THR A 267 -30.15 -49.80 -25.29
#